data_AF-A0A1W9PIK7-F1
#
_entry.id   AF-A0A1W9PIK7-F1
#
_cell.length_a   1.000
_cell.length_b   1.000
_cell.length_c   1.000
_cell.angle_alpha   90.00
_cell.angle_beta   90.00
_cell.angle_gamma   90.00
#
_symmetry.space_group_name_H-M   'P 1'
#
loop_
_entity.id
_entity.type
_entity.pdbx_description
1 polymer ?
#
loop_
_entity_poly.entity_id
_entity_poly.type
_entity_poly.pdbx_seq_one_letter_code
_entity_poly.pdbx_strand_id
1 'polypeptide(L)'
;MRKRDFKGAVKYYSAYMQLNPKPKKSIYKSLARAHYRLKEYDRAIAVLQEAIKRLSADESLYNTLFSYQYEAGRISDAASTLEQMLRLWPKRQKYYMQLASIYQQMKLPNQAL
;
A
#
# COMPACT_ATOMS: atom_id res chain seq x y z
N MET A 1 -18.56 8.97 -14.21
CA MET A 1 -18.18 10.15 -13.40
C MET A 1 -16.95 9.93 -12.51
N ARG A 2 -16.78 8.77 -11.85
CA ARG A 2 -15.69 8.50 -10.88
C ARG A 2 -14.23 8.80 -11.28
N LYS A 3 -13.77 8.53 -12.51
CA LYS A 3 -12.36 8.75 -12.91
C LYS A 3 -11.94 10.24 -12.89
N ARG A 4 -12.85 11.15 -13.22
CA ARG A 4 -12.57 12.59 -13.26
C ARG A 4 -12.34 13.14 -11.84
N ASP A 5 -13.12 12.65 -10.88
CA ASP A 5 -13.03 13.03 -9.48
C ASP A 5 -11.69 12.58 -8.87
N PHE A 6 -11.22 11.37 -9.20
CA PHE A 6 -9.92 10.89 -8.70
C PHE A 6 -8.72 11.63 -9.29
N LYS A 7 -8.77 12.03 -10.57
CA LYS A 7 -7.71 12.88 -11.16
C LYS A 7 -7.65 14.25 -10.47
N GLY A 8 -8.81 14.84 -10.18
CA GLY A 8 -8.89 16.07 -9.39
C GLY A 8 -8.31 15.90 -7.98
N ALA A 9 -8.64 14.79 -7.31
CA ALA A 9 -8.11 14.46 -5.99
C ALA A 9 -6.58 14.30 -5.99
N VAL A 10 -6.01 13.61 -6.99
CA VAL A 10 -4.54 13.52 -7.15
C VAL A 10 -3.94 14.91 -7.24
N LYS A 11 -4.45 15.76 -8.14
CA LYS A 11 -3.93 17.14 -8.31
C LYS A 11 -3.98 17.92 -7.00
N TYR A 12 -5.12 17.86 -6.30
CA TYR A 12 -5.32 18.58 -5.04
C TYR A 12 -4.35 18.10 -3.94
N TYR A 13 -4.26 16.79 -3.70
CA TYR A 13 -3.40 16.26 -2.63
C TYR A 13 -1.91 16.41 -2.95
N SER A 14 -1.49 16.24 -4.21
CA SER A 14 -0.11 16.49 -4.62
C SER A 14 0.29 17.95 -4.42
N ALA A 15 -0.57 18.91 -4.81
CA ALA A 15 -0.32 20.33 -4.57
C ALA A 15 -0.28 20.65 -3.06
N TYR A 16 -1.20 20.08 -2.27
CA TYR A 16 -1.18 20.22 -0.82
C TYR A 16 0.14 19.74 -0.21
N MET A 17 0.66 18.59 -0.64
CA MET A 17 1.93 18.05 -0.14
C MET A 17 3.15 18.88 -0.55
N GLN A 18 3.12 19.54 -1.71
CA GLN A 18 4.19 20.47 -2.11
C GLN A 18 4.22 21.72 -1.23
N LEU A 19 3.05 22.22 -0.82
CA LEU A 19 2.91 23.42 0.00
C LEU A 19 3.11 23.15 1.50
N ASN A 20 3.03 21.90 1.93
CA ASN A 20 3.06 21.53 3.36
C ASN A 20 4.22 20.57 3.64
N PRO A 21 5.27 21.00 4.37
CA PRO A 21 6.48 20.18 4.60
C PRO A 21 6.25 18.95 5.50
N LYS A 22 5.11 18.88 6.21
CA LYS A 22 4.75 17.76 7.08
C LYS A 22 3.30 17.31 6.84
N PRO A 23 2.98 16.67 5.69
CA PRO A 23 1.63 16.23 5.40
C PRO A 23 1.17 15.17 6.41
N LYS A 24 -0.11 15.24 6.82
CA LYS A 24 -0.71 14.23 7.71
C LYS A 24 -0.84 12.88 6.98
N LYS A 25 -0.82 11.79 7.74
CA LYS A 25 -1.08 10.42 7.25
C LYS A 25 -2.31 10.31 6.34
N SER A 26 -3.39 11.00 6.69
CA SER A 26 -4.63 11.00 5.91
C SER A 26 -4.43 11.50 4.48
N ILE A 27 -3.52 12.45 4.26
CA ILE A 27 -3.20 12.98 2.93
C ILE A 27 -2.54 11.91 2.07
N TYR A 28 -1.52 11.21 2.60
CA TYR A 28 -0.89 10.10 1.90
C TYR A 28 -1.89 8.99 1.55
N LYS A 29 -2.75 8.59 2.49
CA LYS A 29 -3.77 7.55 2.24
C LYS A 29 -4.77 7.97 1.17
N SER A 30 -5.20 9.23 1.18
CA SER A 30 -6.14 9.74 0.18
C SER A 30 -5.51 9.86 -1.21
N LEU A 31 -4.24 10.30 -1.30
CA LEU A 31 -3.50 10.36 -2.55
C LEU A 31 -3.22 8.95 -3.10
N ALA A 32 -2.75 8.03 -2.27
CA ALA A 32 -2.53 6.64 -2.66
C ALA A 32 -3.83 5.98 -3.14
N ARG A 33 -4.94 6.20 -2.42
CA ARG A 33 -6.26 5.71 -2.84
C ARG A 33 -6.70 6.30 -4.17
N ALA A 34 -6.48 7.59 -4.41
CA ALA A 34 -6.83 8.22 -5.68
C ALA A 34 -6.05 7.58 -6.86
N HIS A 35 -4.74 7.39 -6.72
CA HIS A 35 -3.93 6.65 -7.69
C HIS A 35 -4.40 5.21 -7.89
N TYR A 36 -4.66 4.49 -6.80
CA TYR A 36 -5.18 3.13 -6.86
C TYR A 36 -6.50 3.03 -7.63
N ARG A 37 -7.44 3.97 -7.39
CA ARG A 37 -8.74 4.01 -8.09
C ARG A 37 -8.61 4.39 -9.56
N LEU A 38 -7.49 5.00 -9.95
CA LEU A 38 -7.10 5.25 -11.34
C LEU A 38 -6.37 4.04 -11.97
N LYS A 39 -6.18 2.94 -11.22
CA LYS A 39 -5.34 1.79 -11.57
C LYS A 39 -3.85 2.12 -11.73
N GLU A 40 -3.41 3.22 -11.15
CA GLU A 40 -2.00 3.65 -11.11
C GLU A 40 -1.33 3.01 -9.89
N TYR A 41 -1.25 1.67 -9.87
CA TYR A 41 -0.83 0.89 -8.70
C TYR A 41 0.57 1.26 -8.22
N ASP A 42 1.52 1.46 -9.14
CA ASP A 42 2.91 1.81 -8.80
C ASP A 42 2.99 3.14 -8.05
N ARG A 43 2.22 4.14 -8.50
CA ARG A 43 2.16 5.46 -7.84
C ARG A 43 1.47 5.35 -6.49
N ALA A 44 0.41 4.57 -6.38
CA ALA A 44 -0.28 4.34 -5.11
C ALA A 44 0.66 3.71 -4.06
N ILE A 45 1.43 2.70 -4.48
CA ILE A 45 2.41 2.01 -3.65
C ILE A 45 3.55 2.96 -3.24
N ALA A 46 4.10 3.75 -4.18
CA ALA A 46 5.15 4.71 -3.90
C ALA A 46 4.73 5.75 -2.85
N VAL A 47 3.49 6.26 -2.94
CA VAL A 47 2.95 7.21 -1.95
C VAL A 47 2.86 6.59 -0.55
N LEU A 48 2.49 5.30 -0.44
CA LEU A 48 2.43 4.61 0.85
C LEU A 48 3.81 4.32 1.42
N GLN A 49 4.76 3.92 0.58
CA GLN A 49 6.16 3.74 0.99
C GLN A 49 6.76 5.04 1.52
N GLU A 50 6.49 6.16 0.85
CA GLU A 50 6.94 7.48 1.33
C GLU A 50 6.29 7.86 2.66
N ALA A 51 4.99 7.57 2.83
CA ALA A 51 4.29 7.78 4.09
C ALA A 51 4.95 6.99 5.24
N ILE A 52 5.29 5.73 4.99
CA ILE A 52 5.94 4.84 5.98
C ILE A 52 7.35 5.33 6.34
N LYS A 53 8.11 5.89 5.38
CA LYS A 53 9.44 6.45 5.63
C LYS A 53 9.40 7.73 6.47
N ARG A 54 8.40 8.58 6.25
CA ARG A 54 8.31 9.91 6.88
C ARG A 54 7.56 9.96 8.19
N LEU A 55 6.64 9.03 8.39
CA LEU A 55 5.75 9.01 9.56
C LEU A 55 6.18 7.89 10.50
N SER A 56 5.73 7.98 11.76
CA SER A 56 5.92 6.87 12.69
C SER A 56 5.27 5.60 12.14
N ALA A 57 5.84 4.44 12.51
CA ALA A 57 5.33 3.15 12.08
C ALA A 57 3.85 3.00 12.46
N ASP A 58 2.99 2.95 11.45
CA ASP A 58 1.53 2.90 11.61
C ASP A 58 0.96 1.65 10.93
N GLU A 59 0.35 0.78 11.71
CA GLU A 59 -0.17 -0.51 11.24
C GLU A 59 -1.15 -0.34 10.06
N SER A 60 -1.90 0.76 10.00
CA SER A 60 -2.86 1.00 8.90
C SER A 60 -2.18 1.33 7.57
N LEU A 61 -1.00 1.94 7.58
CA LEU A 61 -0.23 2.24 6.36
C LEU A 61 0.32 0.95 5.75
N TYR A 62 0.91 0.09 6.59
CA TYR A 62 1.43 -1.20 6.16
C TYR A 62 0.31 -2.13 5.64
N ASN A 63 -0.85 -2.17 6.31
CA ASN A 63 -2.01 -2.93 5.81
C ASN A 63 -2.47 -2.42 4.44
N THR A 64 -2.48 -1.10 4.23
CA THR A 64 -2.87 -0.53 2.93
C THR A 64 -1.84 -0.86 1.85
N LEU A 65 -0.54 -0.79 2.19
CA LEU A 65 0.55 -1.12 1.29
C LEU A 65 0.49 -2.59 0.86
N PHE A 66 0.35 -3.51 1.82
CA PHE A 66 0.17 -4.94 1.58
C PHE A 66 -1.01 -5.19 0.63
N SER A 67 -2.18 -4.61 0.91
CA SER A 67 -3.38 -4.79 0.08
C SER A 67 -3.13 -4.34 -1.36
N TYR A 68 -2.48 -3.18 -1.56
CA TYR A 68 -2.24 -2.63 -2.89
C TYR A 68 -1.17 -3.42 -3.66
N GLN A 69 -0.14 -3.91 -2.98
CA GLN A 69 0.87 -4.80 -3.60
C GLN A 69 0.24 -6.12 -4.03
N TYR A 70 -0.57 -6.73 -3.15
CA TYR A 70 -1.26 -7.99 -3.43
C TYR A 70 -2.20 -7.87 -4.64
N GLU A 71 -3.05 -6.84 -4.66
CA GLU A 71 -4.00 -6.60 -5.76
C GLU A 71 -3.30 -6.20 -7.07
N ALA A 72 -2.10 -5.61 -7.00
CA ALA A 72 -1.26 -5.32 -8.15
C ALA A 72 -0.46 -6.54 -8.65
N GLY A 73 -0.62 -7.72 -8.04
CA GLY A 73 0.12 -8.93 -8.39
C GLY A 73 1.59 -8.91 -7.95
N ARG A 74 2.00 -7.93 -7.13
CA ARG A 74 3.36 -7.81 -6.59
C ARG A 74 3.48 -8.69 -5.34
N ILE A 75 3.34 -10.01 -5.53
CA ILE A 75 3.24 -10.99 -4.46
C ILE A 75 4.50 -11.00 -3.57
N SER A 76 5.69 -10.89 -4.17
CA SER A 76 6.95 -10.79 -3.41
C SER A 76 7.01 -9.54 -2.54
N ASP A 77 6.62 -8.37 -3.08
CA ASP A 77 6.58 -7.12 -2.32
C ASP A 77 5.59 -7.21 -1.14
N ALA A 78 4.43 -7.85 -1.37
CA ALA A 78 3.42 -8.07 -0.34
C ALA A 78 3.92 -8.98 0.79
N ALA A 79 4.67 -10.04 0.46
CA ALA A 79 5.34 -10.91 1.44
C ALA A 79 6.30 -10.09 2.32
N SER A 80 7.20 -9.32 1.71
CA SER A 80 8.16 -8.48 2.43
C SER A 80 7.49 -7.44 3.33
N THR A 81 6.34 -6.90 2.93
CA THR A 81 5.54 -6.01 3.79
C THR A 81 4.99 -6.76 5.00
N LEU A 82 4.42 -7.97 4.84
CA LEU A 82 3.94 -8.77 5.96
C LEU A 82 5.06 -9.18 6.93
N GLU A 83 6.25 -9.48 6.42
CA GLU A 83 7.42 -9.75 7.27
C GLU A 83 7.82 -8.55 8.12
N GLN A 84 7.80 -7.35 7.53
CA GLN A 84 8.00 -6.11 8.28
C GLN A 84 6.91 -5.91 9.34
N MET A 85 5.64 -6.19 8.99
CA MET A 85 4.53 -6.09 9.93
C MET A 85 4.67 -7.08 11.09
N LEU A 86 5.16 -8.30 10.86
CA LEU A 86 5.44 -9.28 11.91
C LEU A 86 6.58 -8.85 12.83
N ARG A 87 7.62 -8.19 12.29
CA ARG A 87 8.69 -7.61 13.12
C ARG A 87 8.19 -6.47 14.01
N LEU A 88 7.31 -5.62 13.48
CA LEU A 88 6.77 -4.45 14.19
C LEU A 88 5.63 -4.81 15.16
N TRP A 89 4.79 -5.78 14.80
CA TRP A 89 3.61 -6.22 15.54
C TRP A 89 3.56 -7.75 15.68
N PRO A 90 4.49 -8.36 16.42
CA PRO A 90 4.66 -9.82 16.47
C PRO A 90 3.46 -10.57 17.06
N LYS A 91 2.62 -9.90 17.87
CA LYS A 91 1.45 -10.52 18.50
C LYS A 91 0.24 -10.64 17.55
N ARG A 92 0.36 -10.23 16.29
CA ARG A 92 -0.75 -10.26 15.32
C ARG A 92 -0.76 -11.56 14.54
N GLN A 93 -1.45 -12.57 15.08
CA GLN A 93 -1.61 -13.89 14.45
C GLN A 93 -2.07 -13.84 13.00
N LYS A 94 -2.94 -12.89 12.64
CA LYS A 94 -3.43 -12.72 11.26
C LYS A 94 -2.32 -12.55 10.22
N TYR A 95 -1.20 -11.92 10.56
CA TYR A 95 -0.11 -11.70 9.60
C TYR A 95 0.67 -12.98 9.29
N TYR A 96 0.77 -13.91 10.25
CA TYR A 96 1.33 -15.24 9.99
C TYR A 96 0.48 -16.03 8.99
N MET A 97 -0.85 -16.00 9.15
CA MET A 97 -1.75 -16.70 8.21
C MET A 97 -1.68 -16.09 6.81
N GLN A 98 -1.68 -14.75 6.71
CA GLN A 98 -1.54 -14.07 5.43
C GLN A 98 -0.20 -14.38 4.77
N LEU A 99 0.91 -14.37 5.52
CA LEU A 99 2.24 -14.66 4.97
C LEU A 99 2.36 -16.12 4.52
N ALA A 100 1.80 -17.06 5.28
CA ALA A 100 1.75 -18.46 4.88
C ALA A 100 0.99 -18.67 3.56
N SER A 101 -0.16 -18.01 3.39
CA SER A 101 -0.94 -18.03 2.15
C SER A 101 -0.16 -17.43 0.97
N ILE A 102 0.53 -16.31 1.18
CA ILE A 102 1.38 -15.69 0.17
C ILE A 102 2.53 -16.63 -0.23
N TYR A 103 3.19 -17.28 0.72
CA TYR A 103 4.26 -18.23 0.41
C TYR A 103 3.77 -19.49 -0.30
N GLN A 104 2.55 -19.95 -0.02
CA GLN A 104 1.93 -21.01 -0.81
C GLN A 104 1.69 -20.56 -2.26
N GLN A 105 1.18 -19.35 -2.46
CA GLN A 105 0.99 -18.79 -3.81
C GLN A 105 2.32 -18.66 -4.57
N MET A 106 3.40 -18.23 -3.90
CA MET A 106 4.73 -18.14 -4.52
C MET A 106 5.32 -19.52 -4.87
N LYS A 107 5.01 -20.57 -4.09
CA LYS A 107 5.43 -21.96 -4.33
C LYS A 107 4.62 -22.67 -5.42
N LEU A 108 3.51 -22.09 -5.87
CA LEU A 108 2.70 -22.59 -6.98
C LEU A 108 2.97 -21.74 -8.23
N PRO A 109 4.14 -21.84 -8.88
CA PRO A 109 4.46 -20.95 -9.98
C PRO A 109 3.58 -21.14 -11.23
N ASN A 110 2.80 -22.23 -11.39
CA ASN A 110 1.91 -22.42 -12.53
C ASN A 110 0.84 -23.50 -12.30
N GLN A 111 -0.43 -23.08 -12.28
CA GLN A 111 -1.54 -23.83 -12.91
C GLN A 111 -2.41 -22.84 -13.69
N ALA A 112 -1.76 -21.98 -14.49
CA ALA A 112 -2.44 -21.31 -15.60
C ALA A 112 -2.17 -22.17 -16.84
N LEU A 113 -3.20 -22.91 -17.25
CA LEU A 113 -3.37 -23.55 -18.56
C LEU A 113 -3.27 -22.52 -19.69
#